data_AF-A0A377LZ10-F1
#
_entry.id   AF-A0A377LZ10-F1
#
_cell.length_a   1.000
_cell.length_b   1.000
_cell.length_c   1.000
_cell.angle_alpha   90.00
_cell.angle_beta   90.00
_cell.angle_gamma   90.00
#
_symmetry.space_group_name_H-M   'P 1'
#
loop_
_entity.id
_entity.type
_entity.pdbx_description
1 polymer ?
#
loop_
_entity_poly.entity_id
_entity_poly.type
_entity_poly.pdbx_seq_one_letter_code
_entity_poly.pdbx_strand_id
1 'polypeptide(L)'
;MPGLYTPDGYWKSFNSQIDSVTTALHEDDAWVLGATTSGEDKQQIDNAVRQLYMRDFIANWDRFLADIQLNNSADLSQRINTARLLSGANSPLRRLVQNLSQVLTLSRNAPAPEDAGKAQDQSNRATRTLEALFRNNDNAPTQGAVVTQAPEQLVTDHYAPMIELAQPLEKGGKTIVFDDFLKQVDELYRYLTAVQDAANSGMPAPGGEAISRLQASAGRLPGGLQTMFSNMAVGGQQ
;
A
#
# COMPACT_ATOMS: atom_id res chain seq x y z
N MET A 1 -11.21 7.80 8.15
CA MET A 1 -10.71 6.48 8.57
C MET A 1 -11.00 6.27 10.04
N PRO A 2 -11.77 5.24 10.44
CA PRO A 2 -11.94 4.88 11.85
C PRO A 2 -10.60 4.50 12.48
N GLY A 3 -10.33 4.94 13.71
CA GLY A 3 -9.05 4.72 14.40
C GLY A 3 -8.69 3.25 14.63
N LEU A 4 -9.69 2.35 14.65
CA LEU A 4 -9.52 0.90 14.79
C LEU A 4 -8.65 0.33 13.66
N TYR A 5 -8.85 0.76 12.41
CA TYR A 5 -8.14 0.26 11.23
C TYR A 5 -6.78 0.93 11.02
N THR A 6 -6.08 1.25 12.09
CA THR A 6 -4.69 1.72 12.06
C THR A 6 -3.79 0.68 12.72
N PRO A 7 -2.45 0.72 12.53
CA PRO A 7 -1.56 -0.21 13.20
C PRO A 7 -1.68 -0.09 14.73
N ASP A 8 -1.85 1.13 15.21
CA ASP A 8 -2.04 1.42 16.63
C ASP A 8 -3.39 0.89 17.14
N GLY A 9 -4.46 1.07 16.35
CA GLY A 9 -5.79 0.53 16.64
C GLY A 9 -5.81 -1.00 16.69
N TYR A 10 -5.11 -1.65 15.75
CA TYR A 10 -4.95 -3.10 15.74
C TYR A 10 -4.18 -3.59 16.98
N TRP A 11 -2.99 -3.05 17.23
CA TRP A 11 -2.11 -3.57 18.28
C TRP A 11 -2.53 -3.20 19.70
N LYS A 12 -3.05 -1.97 19.92
CA LYS A 12 -3.40 -1.49 21.26
C LYS A 12 -4.84 -1.78 21.67
N SER A 13 -5.77 -1.81 20.71
CA SER A 13 -7.20 -2.01 21.03
C SER A 13 -7.64 -3.42 20.69
N PHE A 14 -7.60 -3.80 19.41
CA PHE A 14 -8.15 -5.07 18.95
C PHE A 14 -7.37 -6.28 19.49
N ASN A 15 -6.05 -6.29 19.34
CA ASN A 15 -5.20 -7.41 19.76
C ASN A 15 -5.17 -7.61 21.29
N SER A 16 -5.40 -6.56 22.10
CA SER A 16 -5.55 -6.68 23.56
C SER A 16 -6.91 -7.23 23.98
N GLN A 17 -7.96 -7.01 23.20
CA GLN A 17 -9.32 -7.43 23.53
C GLN A 17 -9.68 -8.80 22.95
N ILE A 18 -8.93 -9.29 21.96
CA ILE A 18 -9.25 -10.54 21.29
C ILE A 18 -9.21 -11.73 22.25
N ASP A 19 -8.22 -11.79 23.16
CA ASP A 19 -8.12 -12.89 24.12
C ASP A 19 -9.32 -12.91 25.08
N SER A 20 -9.79 -11.74 25.53
CA SER A 20 -10.98 -11.65 26.39
C SER A 20 -12.28 -12.01 25.67
N VAL A 21 -12.43 -11.63 24.39
CA VAL A 21 -13.64 -11.90 23.61
C VAL A 21 -13.69 -13.36 23.19
N THR A 22 -12.57 -13.93 22.72
CA THR A 22 -12.50 -15.35 22.36
C THR A 22 -12.67 -16.25 23.59
N THR A 23 -12.19 -15.83 24.76
CA THR A 23 -12.44 -16.55 26.02
C THR A 23 -13.93 -16.54 26.38
N ALA A 24 -14.59 -15.37 26.31
CA ALA A 24 -16.03 -15.27 26.59
C ALA A 24 -16.88 -16.09 25.61
N LEU A 25 -16.55 -16.10 24.31
CA LEU A 25 -17.23 -16.95 23.33
C LEU A 25 -17.05 -18.44 23.63
N HIS A 26 -15.84 -18.86 24.04
CA HIS A 26 -15.57 -20.26 24.38
C HIS A 26 -16.33 -20.70 25.64
N GLU A 27 -16.48 -19.80 26.62
CA GLU A 27 -17.27 -20.04 27.84
C GLU A 27 -18.78 -20.13 27.54
N ASP A 28 -19.29 -19.30 26.62
CA ASP A 28 -20.70 -19.32 26.21
C ASP A 28 -21.04 -20.59 25.40
N ASP A 29 -20.15 -21.01 24.48
CA ASP A 29 -20.33 -22.22 23.66
C ASP A 29 -20.31 -23.50 24.52
N ALA A 30 -19.43 -23.55 25.52
CA ALA A 30 -19.37 -24.63 26.50
C ALA A 30 -20.64 -24.70 27.38
N TRP A 31 -21.29 -23.55 27.63
CA TRP A 31 -22.52 -23.48 28.42
C TRP A 31 -23.77 -23.86 27.61
N VAL A 32 -23.84 -23.50 26.32
CA VAL A 32 -24.99 -23.77 25.45
C VAL A 32 -25.06 -25.24 24.98
N LEU A 33 -23.92 -25.92 24.79
CA LEU A 33 -23.89 -27.26 24.17
C LEU A 33 -23.90 -28.44 25.15
N GLY A 34 -23.80 -28.22 26.47
CA GLY A 34 -23.97 -29.27 27.49
C GLY A 34 -23.01 -30.48 27.38
N ALA A 35 -21.97 -30.37 26.56
CA ALA A 35 -20.92 -31.35 26.35
C ALA A 35 -19.61 -30.58 26.26
N THR A 36 -18.54 -31.15 26.84
CA THR A 36 -17.17 -30.74 26.56
C THR A 36 -16.95 -30.95 25.06
N THR A 37 -17.18 -29.91 24.27
CA THR A 37 -16.85 -29.93 22.84
C THR A 37 -15.37 -30.26 22.79
N SER A 38 -15.03 -31.30 22.04
CA SER A 38 -13.66 -31.76 21.94
C SER A 38 -12.85 -30.68 21.24
N GLY A 39 -12.21 -29.83 22.05
CA GLY A 39 -11.16 -28.89 21.71
C GLY A 39 -11.25 -28.32 20.30
N GLU A 40 -12.24 -27.47 20.01
CA GLU A 40 -11.96 -26.40 19.07
C GLU A 40 -10.88 -25.54 19.73
N ASP A 41 -9.63 -25.79 19.32
CA ASP A 41 -8.46 -25.15 19.88
C ASP A 41 -8.70 -23.64 19.88
N LYS A 42 -8.73 -23.00 21.05
CA LYS A 42 -8.96 -21.55 21.22
C LYS A 42 -8.16 -20.71 20.20
N GLN A 43 -6.95 -21.17 19.88
CA GLN A 43 -6.08 -20.59 18.85
C GLN A 43 -6.68 -20.57 17.44
N GLN A 44 -7.50 -21.54 17.08
CA GLN A 44 -8.17 -21.67 15.80
C GLN A 44 -9.31 -20.64 15.67
N ILE A 45 -10.08 -20.45 16.74
CA ILE A 45 -11.13 -19.42 16.83
C ILE A 45 -10.49 -18.02 16.81
N ASP A 46 -9.43 -17.80 17.61
CA ASP A 46 -8.66 -16.54 17.61
C ASP A 46 -8.13 -16.20 16.21
N ASN A 47 -7.58 -17.18 15.48
CA ASN A 47 -7.11 -16.97 14.11
C ASN A 47 -8.26 -16.65 13.14
N ALA A 48 -9.42 -17.31 13.27
CA ALA A 48 -10.59 -17.02 12.43
C ALA A 48 -11.10 -15.58 12.64
N VAL A 49 -11.17 -15.13 13.89
CA VAL A 49 -11.56 -13.75 14.24
C VAL A 49 -10.53 -12.74 13.71
N ARG A 50 -9.23 -13.01 13.83
CA ARG A 50 -8.19 -12.16 13.23
C ARG A 50 -8.32 -12.11 11.71
N GLN A 51 -8.57 -13.23 11.03
CA GLN A 51 -8.76 -13.25 9.57
C GLN A 51 -9.94 -12.39 9.13
N LEU A 52 -11.07 -12.47 9.83
CA LEU A 52 -12.24 -11.61 9.57
C LEU A 52 -11.88 -10.14 9.72
N TYR A 53 -11.20 -9.78 10.81
CA TYR A 53 -10.73 -8.42 11.03
C TYR A 53 -9.79 -7.94 9.91
N MET A 54 -8.86 -8.79 9.46
CA MET A 54 -7.93 -8.43 8.37
C MET A 54 -8.65 -8.19 7.05
N ARG A 55 -9.68 -8.98 6.77
CA ARG A 55 -10.54 -8.76 5.59
C ARG A 55 -11.27 -7.43 5.67
N ASP A 56 -11.83 -7.10 6.84
CA ASP A 56 -12.50 -5.81 7.05
C ASP A 56 -11.50 -4.64 7.00
N PHE A 57 -10.30 -4.82 7.55
CA PHE A 57 -9.21 -3.86 7.44
C PHE A 57 -8.89 -3.57 5.96
N ILE A 58 -8.73 -4.60 5.14
CA ILE A 58 -8.47 -4.45 3.72
C ILE A 58 -9.61 -3.71 3.03
N ALA A 59 -10.87 -4.12 3.25
CA ALA A 59 -12.01 -3.48 2.60
C ALA A 59 -12.13 -1.98 2.94
N ASN A 60 -11.87 -1.60 4.19
CA ASN A 60 -11.88 -0.20 4.60
C ASN A 60 -10.72 0.59 3.98
N TRP A 61 -9.52 0.00 3.94
CA TRP A 61 -8.35 0.64 3.35
C TRP A 61 -8.45 0.77 1.83
N ASP A 62 -8.95 -0.25 1.14
CA ASP A 62 -9.12 -0.22 -0.32
C ASP A 62 -10.11 0.89 -0.71
N ARG A 63 -11.24 0.98 0.00
CA ARG A 63 -12.20 2.09 -0.17
C ARG A 63 -11.56 3.46 0.06
N PHE A 64 -10.76 3.59 1.13
CA PHE A 64 -10.07 4.85 1.42
C PHE A 64 -9.05 5.21 0.33
N LEU A 65 -8.24 4.25 -0.11
CA LEU A 65 -7.23 4.44 -1.15
C LEU A 65 -7.85 4.77 -2.51
N ALA A 66 -9.01 4.18 -2.82
CA ALA A 66 -9.77 4.47 -4.03
C ALA A 66 -10.43 5.87 -4.01
N ASP A 67 -10.74 6.40 -2.83
CA ASP A 67 -11.29 7.75 -2.66
C ASP A 67 -10.23 8.86 -2.79
N ILE A 68 -8.95 8.53 -2.59
CA ILE A 68 -7.89 9.52 -2.80
C ILE A 68 -7.86 9.87 -4.30
N GLN A 69 -8.07 11.15 -4.60
CA GLN A 69 -8.03 11.68 -5.95
C GLN A 69 -7.21 12.97 -6.01
N LEU A 70 -6.68 13.26 -7.19
CA LEU A 70 -6.05 14.54 -7.45
C LEU A 70 -7.12 15.59 -7.67
N ASN A 71 -6.92 16.79 -7.13
CA ASN A 71 -7.76 17.92 -7.51
C ASN A 71 -7.47 18.30 -8.97
N ASN A 72 -8.39 17.95 -9.87
CA ASN A 72 -8.25 18.20 -11.30
C ASN A 72 -8.81 19.59 -11.61
N SER A 73 -7.95 20.48 -12.10
CA SER A 73 -8.33 21.85 -12.48
C SER A 73 -8.27 22.00 -13.98
N ALA A 74 -9.25 22.65 -14.61
CA ALA A 74 -9.23 22.89 -16.05
C ALA A 74 -8.14 23.88 -16.49
N ASP A 75 -7.68 24.75 -15.57
CA ASP A 75 -6.67 25.77 -15.85
C ASP A 75 -5.25 25.18 -15.96
N LEU A 76 -4.56 25.52 -17.06
CA LEU A 76 -3.20 25.06 -17.34
C LEU A 76 -2.19 25.56 -16.30
N SER A 77 -2.31 26.81 -15.85
CA SER A 77 -1.40 27.36 -14.83
C SER A 77 -1.53 26.61 -13.50
N GLN A 78 -2.76 26.26 -13.11
CA GLN A 78 -3.01 25.44 -11.92
C GLN A 78 -2.44 24.03 -12.07
N ARG A 79 -2.59 23.39 -13.24
CA ARG A 79 -1.97 22.08 -13.53
C ARG A 79 -0.45 22.12 -13.41
N ILE A 80 0.20 23.14 -13.96
CA ILE A 80 1.65 23.37 -13.86
C ILE A 80 2.06 23.47 -12.39
N ASN A 81 1.36 24.29 -11.60
CA ASN A 81 1.65 24.45 -10.17
C ASN A 81 1.45 23.15 -9.39
N THR A 82 0.38 22.39 -9.67
CA THR A 82 0.14 21.09 -9.06
C THR A 82 1.27 20.12 -9.41
N ALA A 83 1.62 19.96 -10.69
CA ALA A 83 2.71 19.07 -11.10
C ALA A 83 4.03 19.43 -10.41
N ARG A 84 4.38 20.73 -10.32
CA ARG A 84 5.56 21.21 -9.60
C ARG A 84 5.53 20.88 -8.10
N LEU A 85 4.39 21.06 -7.44
CA LEU A 85 4.24 20.73 -6.02
C LEU A 85 4.41 19.22 -5.77
N LEU A 86 3.86 18.41 -6.67
CA LEU A 86 3.93 16.95 -6.59
C LEU A 86 5.32 16.41 -6.91
N SER A 87 6.06 17.00 -7.85
CA SER A 87 7.43 16.58 -8.20
C SER A 87 8.53 17.15 -7.30
N GLY A 88 8.23 18.20 -6.53
CA GLY A 88 9.21 18.90 -5.72
C GLY A 88 9.85 18.05 -4.61
N ALA A 89 10.95 18.57 -4.05
CA ALA A 89 11.71 17.90 -2.98
C ALA A 89 10.86 17.57 -1.73
N ASN A 90 9.82 18.35 -1.45
CA ASN A 90 8.84 18.11 -0.39
C ASN A 90 7.52 17.52 -0.93
N SER A 91 7.62 16.57 -1.87
CA SER A 91 6.45 15.95 -2.51
C SER A 91 5.47 15.34 -1.48
N PRO A 92 4.20 15.77 -1.48
CA PRO A 92 3.17 15.15 -0.64
C PRO A 92 2.87 13.70 -1.06
N LEU A 93 3.02 13.36 -2.35
CA LEU A 93 2.86 11.99 -2.83
C LEU A 93 3.95 11.06 -2.30
N ARG A 94 5.21 11.53 -2.28
CA ARG A 94 6.30 10.78 -1.68
C ARG A 94 6.02 10.46 -0.22
N ARG A 95 5.60 11.47 0.55
CA ARG A 95 5.23 11.29 1.96
C ARG A 95 4.05 10.34 2.11
N LEU A 96 3.03 10.46 1.27
CA LEU A 96 1.87 9.57 1.29
C LEU A 96 2.29 8.10 1.11
N VAL A 97 3.06 7.78 0.06
CA VAL A 97 3.52 6.41 -0.22
C VAL A 97 4.35 5.85 0.93
N GLN A 98 5.26 6.65 1.50
CA GLN A 98 6.06 6.24 2.66
C GLN A 98 5.20 5.94 3.90
N ASN A 99 4.24 6.81 4.21
CA ASN A 99 3.33 6.61 5.35
C ASN A 99 2.41 5.40 5.13
N LEU A 100 1.87 5.24 3.92
CA LEU A 100 1.05 4.10 3.55
C LEU A 100 1.82 2.79 3.73
N SER A 101 3.05 2.71 3.24
CA SER A 101 3.89 1.51 3.43
C SER A 101 4.06 1.17 4.92
N GLN A 102 4.35 2.15 5.78
CA GLN A 102 4.49 1.91 7.22
C GLN A 102 3.18 1.41 7.87
N VAL A 103 2.04 1.97 7.45
CA VAL A 103 0.73 1.60 8.00
C VAL A 103 0.25 0.24 7.50
N LEU A 104 0.48 -0.07 6.22
CA LEU A 104 -0.04 -1.28 5.57
C LEU A 104 0.81 -2.52 5.83
N THR A 105 2.06 -2.37 6.25
CA THR A 105 2.92 -3.52 6.62
C THR A 105 2.50 -4.15 7.96
N LEU A 106 1.49 -3.58 8.66
CA LEU A 106 0.95 -4.01 9.97
C LEU A 106 2.01 -4.55 10.93
N SER A 107 3.20 -3.95 10.85
CA SER A 107 4.36 -4.48 11.54
C SER A 107 4.18 -4.23 13.02
N ARG A 108 4.54 -5.24 13.82
CA ARG A 108 4.67 -5.10 15.26
C ARG A 108 5.87 -4.20 15.57
N ASN A 109 5.79 -2.92 15.20
CA ASN A 109 6.81 -1.96 15.57
C ASN A 109 6.61 -1.67 17.06
N ALA A 110 7.42 -2.37 17.87
CA ALA A 110 8.03 -1.71 19.01
C ALA A 110 8.62 -0.37 18.52
N PRO A 111 8.54 0.69 19.34
CA PRO A 111 8.65 2.07 18.92
C PRO A 111 9.94 2.39 18.13
N ALA A 112 9.75 3.19 17.06
CA ALA A 112 10.69 4.03 16.29
C ALA A 112 12.03 3.42 15.79
N PRO A 113 12.38 3.58 14.50
CA PRO A 113 13.72 3.26 14.03
C PRO A 113 14.65 4.47 14.20
N GLU A 114 15.52 4.40 15.20
CA GLU A 114 16.93 4.76 14.98
C GLU A 114 17.72 3.61 14.31
N ASP A 115 17.06 2.50 13.98
CA ASP A 115 17.67 1.31 13.39
C ASP A 115 17.00 0.91 12.06
N ALA A 116 17.62 1.31 10.95
CA ALA A 116 17.25 0.93 9.59
C ALA A 116 17.51 -0.57 9.26
N GLY A 117 17.85 -1.40 10.25
CA GLY A 117 18.17 -2.82 10.06
C GLY A 117 16.97 -3.77 9.98
N LYS A 118 15.80 -3.40 10.54
CA LYS A 118 14.65 -4.33 10.69
C LYS A 118 13.70 -4.43 9.50
N ALA A 119 13.73 -3.45 8.59
CA ALA A 119 12.97 -3.52 7.34
C ALA A 119 13.51 -4.62 6.39
N GLN A 120 14.79 -4.96 6.52
CA GLN A 120 15.47 -5.93 5.66
C GLN A 120 15.05 -7.38 5.95
N ASP A 121 14.66 -7.70 7.19
CA ASP A 121 14.16 -9.03 7.55
C ASP A 121 12.75 -9.29 6.99
N GLN A 122 11.90 -8.26 6.86
CA GLN A 122 10.57 -8.41 6.29
C GLN A 122 10.59 -8.50 4.77
N SER A 123 11.40 -7.66 4.10
CA SER A 123 11.60 -7.75 2.65
C SER A 123 12.16 -9.13 2.27
N ASN A 124 13.17 -9.64 2.98
CA ASN A 124 13.68 -11.00 2.76
C ASN A 124 12.66 -12.10 3.06
N ARG A 125 11.72 -11.90 3.99
CA ARG A 125 10.65 -12.87 4.27
C ARG A 125 9.57 -12.85 3.19
N ALA A 126 9.18 -11.67 2.70
CA ALA A 126 8.24 -11.55 1.60
C ALA A 126 8.81 -12.22 0.34
N THR A 127 10.07 -11.93 -0.01
CA THR A 127 10.75 -12.58 -1.14
C THR A 127 10.88 -14.10 -0.95
N ARG A 128 11.26 -14.58 0.24
CA ARG A 128 11.33 -16.04 0.51
C ARG A 128 9.97 -16.72 0.48
N THR A 129 8.89 -16.04 0.89
CA THR A 129 7.53 -16.59 0.86
C THR A 129 7.05 -16.71 -0.57
N LEU A 130 7.26 -15.67 -1.38
CA LEU A 130 6.98 -15.71 -2.82
C LEU A 130 7.79 -16.82 -3.51
N GLU A 131 9.10 -16.90 -3.22
CA GLU A 131 9.99 -17.92 -3.80
C GLU A 131 9.65 -19.36 -3.33
N ALA A 132 9.03 -19.53 -2.16
CA ALA A 132 8.51 -20.80 -1.69
C ALA A 132 7.19 -21.18 -2.39
N LEU A 133 6.31 -20.20 -2.65
CA LEU A 133 5.06 -20.42 -3.39
C LEU A 133 5.32 -20.75 -4.87
N PHE A 134 6.31 -20.10 -5.50
CA PHE A 134 6.73 -20.41 -6.87
C PHE A 134 7.45 -21.75 -6.98
N ARG A 135 8.21 -22.17 -5.95
CA ARG A 135 8.83 -23.52 -5.89
C ARG A 135 7.82 -24.64 -5.64
N ASN A 136 6.67 -24.34 -5.04
CA ASN A 136 5.62 -25.32 -4.74
C ASN A 136 4.68 -25.60 -5.93
N ASN A 137 4.90 -24.98 -7.09
CA ASN A 137 4.09 -25.19 -8.29
C ASN A 137 4.59 -26.35 -9.17
N ASP A 138 5.77 -26.91 -8.90
CA ASP A 138 6.33 -28.08 -9.60
C ASP A 138 6.34 -29.32 -8.68
N ASN A 139 5.20 -30.04 -8.66
CA ASN A 139 5.02 -31.45 -8.28
C ASN A 139 5.44 -31.92 -6.86
N ALA A 140 4.46 -32.06 -5.95
CA ALA A 140 4.15 -33.28 -5.16
C ALA A 140 3.30 -32.94 -3.89
N PRO A 141 2.38 -33.81 -3.45
CA PRO A 141 1.58 -33.58 -2.24
C PRO A 141 2.40 -33.95 -1.00
N THR A 142 3.22 -33.03 -0.52
CA THR A 142 3.84 -33.15 0.80
C THR A 142 2.94 -32.49 1.84
N GLN A 143 2.36 -33.32 2.71
CA GLN A 143 1.98 -32.96 4.06
C GLN A 143 3.22 -32.35 4.74
N GLY A 144 3.35 -31.04 4.70
CA GLY A 144 4.52 -30.33 5.19
C GLY A 144 4.08 -28.93 5.56
N ALA A 145 3.98 -28.69 6.86
CA ALA A 145 3.71 -27.42 7.52
C ALA A 145 2.77 -26.51 6.72
N VAL A 146 1.49 -26.52 7.09
CA VAL A 146 0.70 -25.29 7.02
C VAL A 146 1.51 -24.28 7.82
N VAL A 147 2.36 -23.50 7.16
CA VAL A 147 2.88 -22.28 7.73
C VAL A 147 1.59 -21.52 7.96
N THR A 148 1.10 -21.53 9.19
CA THR A 148 -0.05 -20.74 9.60
C THR A 148 0.35 -19.31 9.28
N GLN A 149 0.02 -18.86 8.07
CA GLN A 149 0.31 -17.50 7.65
C GLN A 149 -0.37 -16.65 8.72
N ALA A 150 0.43 -15.88 9.44
CA ALA A 150 -0.10 -14.96 10.42
C ALA A 150 -1.20 -14.16 9.70
N PRO A 151 -2.42 -14.03 10.26
CA PRO A 151 -3.52 -13.37 9.57
C PRO A 151 -3.14 -11.96 9.06
N GLU A 152 -2.22 -11.29 9.75
CA GLU A 152 -1.61 -10.01 9.36
C GLU A 152 -0.85 -10.06 8.01
N GLN A 153 -0.34 -11.22 7.62
CA GLN A 153 0.35 -11.43 6.35
C GLN A 153 -0.59 -11.26 5.16
N LEU A 154 -1.90 -11.51 5.34
CA LEU A 154 -2.92 -11.32 4.30
C LEU A 154 -2.98 -9.84 3.88
N VAL A 155 -2.86 -8.93 4.84
CA VAL A 155 -2.82 -7.48 4.57
C VAL A 155 -1.51 -7.10 3.87
N THR A 156 -0.39 -7.62 4.36
CA THR A 156 0.93 -7.33 3.75
C THR A 156 0.99 -7.82 2.31
N ASP A 157 0.42 -8.98 2.02
CA ASP A 157 0.34 -9.56 0.67
C ASP A 157 -0.56 -8.72 -0.26
N HIS A 158 -1.76 -8.38 0.22
CA HIS A 158 -2.69 -7.54 -0.55
C HIS A 158 -2.11 -6.17 -0.89
N TYR A 159 -1.35 -5.56 0.04
CA TYR A 159 -0.72 -4.25 -0.15
C TYR A 159 0.75 -4.30 -0.59
N ALA A 160 1.28 -5.49 -0.92
CA ALA A 160 2.64 -5.66 -1.42
C ALA A 160 3.01 -4.64 -2.52
N PRO A 161 2.22 -4.45 -3.60
CA PRO A 161 2.57 -3.49 -4.64
C PRO A 161 2.63 -2.04 -4.13
N MET A 162 1.85 -1.68 -3.12
CA MET A 162 1.91 -0.35 -2.50
C MET A 162 3.14 -0.19 -1.60
N ILE A 163 3.45 -1.24 -0.83
CA ILE A 163 4.60 -1.29 0.08
C ILE A 163 5.92 -1.24 -0.71
N GLU A 164 5.98 -1.91 -1.86
CA GLU A 164 7.13 -1.93 -2.76
C GLU A 164 7.51 -0.55 -3.31
N LEU A 165 6.52 0.33 -3.55
CA LEU A 165 6.79 1.70 -4.02
C LEU A 165 7.61 2.53 -3.01
N ALA A 166 7.47 2.24 -1.73
CA ALA A 166 8.21 2.91 -0.66
C ALA A 166 9.58 2.27 -0.39
N GLN A 167 9.92 1.15 -1.03
CA GLN A 167 11.19 0.47 -0.79
C GLN A 167 12.35 1.29 -1.35
N PRO A 168 13.49 1.35 -0.63
CA PRO A 168 14.68 2.01 -1.12
C PRO A 168 15.26 1.21 -2.30
N LEU A 169 15.69 1.90 -3.36
CA LEU A 169 16.32 1.27 -4.53
C LEU A 169 17.69 0.67 -4.21
N GLU A 170 18.38 1.25 -3.22
CA GLU A 170 19.70 0.82 -2.77
C GLU A 170 19.70 0.61 -1.26
N LYS A 171 20.51 -0.31 -0.74
CA LYS A 171 20.61 -0.55 0.70
C LYS A 171 21.08 0.73 1.41
N GLY A 172 20.22 1.29 2.26
CA GLY A 172 20.48 2.56 2.96
C GLY A 172 20.35 3.82 2.08
N GLY A 173 19.88 3.68 0.85
CA GLY A 173 19.64 4.78 -0.07
C GLY A 173 18.43 5.63 0.36
N LYS A 174 18.49 6.94 0.09
CA LYS A 174 17.36 7.85 0.31
C LYS A 174 16.33 7.78 -0.82
N THR A 175 16.71 7.21 -1.97
CA THR A 175 15.85 7.11 -3.15
C THR A 175 14.99 5.86 -3.06
N ILE A 176 13.68 6.04 -3.20
CA ILE A 176 12.68 4.96 -3.21
C ILE A 176 12.23 4.65 -4.64
N VAL A 177 11.62 3.48 -4.86
CA VAL A 177 11.06 3.09 -6.17
C VAL A 177 10.12 4.17 -6.71
N PHE A 178 9.31 4.78 -5.83
CA PHE A 178 8.39 5.84 -6.21
C PHE A 178 9.05 7.12 -6.75
N ASP A 179 10.34 7.37 -6.47
CA ASP A 179 11.02 8.57 -6.95
C ASP A 179 11.14 8.61 -8.50
N ASP A 180 11.10 7.45 -9.18
CA ASP A 180 11.07 7.42 -10.65
C ASP A 180 9.78 8.04 -11.20
N PHE A 181 8.64 7.73 -10.57
CA PHE A 181 7.35 8.31 -10.92
C PHE A 181 7.32 9.81 -10.65
N LEU A 182 7.96 10.29 -9.58
CA LEU A 182 8.08 11.72 -9.31
C LEU A 182 8.89 12.46 -10.37
N LYS A 183 9.94 11.83 -10.90
CA LYS A 183 10.71 12.40 -12.04
C LYS A 183 9.84 12.52 -13.28
N GLN A 184 8.97 11.55 -13.56
CA GLN A 184 8.06 11.62 -14.70
C GLN A 184 7.00 12.73 -14.53
N VAL A 185 6.54 12.98 -13.29
CA VAL A 185 5.70 14.14 -12.98
C VAL A 185 6.47 15.45 -13.18
N ASP A 186 7.77 15.49 -12.87
CA ASP A 186 8.64 16.63 -13.18
C ASP A 186 8.77 16.87 -14.69
N GLU A 187 8.97 15.80 -15.48
CA GLU A 187 8.96 15.88 -16.94
C GLU A 187 7.64 16.43 -17.48
N LEU A 188 6.50 16.00 -16.91
CA LEU A 188 5.19 16.57 -17.24
C LEU A 188 5.13 18.06 -16.91
N TYR A 189 5.60 18.49 -15.73
CA TYR A 189 5.65 19.90 -15.36
C TYR A 189 6.45 20.74 -16.38
N ARG A 190 7.62 20.25 -16.79
CA ARG A 190 8.47 20.91 -17.80
C ARG A 190 7.77 20.97 -19.16
N TYR A 191 7.10 19.89 -19.56
CA TYR A 191 6.30 19.84 -20.78
C TYR A 191 5.17 20.88 -20.76
N LEU A 192 4.35 20.91 -19.71
CA LEU A 192 3.23 21.85 -19.59
C LEU A 192 3.71 23.31 -19.61
N THR A 193 4.86 23.59 -18.99
CA THR A 193 5.47 24.92 -19.03
C THR A 193 5.90 25.31 -20.45
N ALA A 194 6.50 24.38 -21.20
CA ALA A 194 6.89 24.62 -22.58
C ALA A 194 5.68 24.77 -23.52
N VAL A 195 4.58 24.04 -23.28
CA VAL A 195 3.31 24.23 -24.00
C VAL A 195 2.73 25.61 -23.74
N GLN A 196 2.73 26.08 -22.50
CA GLN A 196 2.26 27.42 -22.14
C GLN A 196 3.09 28.52 -22.81
N ASP A 197 4.41 28.36 -22.87
CA ASP A 197 5.33 29.30 -23.55
C ASP A 197 5.11 29.32 -25.06
N ALA A 198 4.96 28.15 -25.69
CA ALA A 198 4.64 28.02 -27.11
C ALA A 198 3.31 28.69 -27.46
N ALA A 199 2.29 28.49 -26.61
CA ALA A 199 0.98 29.14 -26.77
C ALA A 199 1.07 30.67 -26.68
N ASN A 200 1.90 31.21 -25.78
CA ASN A 200 2.09 32.65 -25.62
C ASN A 200 2.93 33.29 -26.73
N SER A 201 3.87 32.54 -27.31
CA SER A 201 4.79 33.01 -28.35
C SER A 201 4.32 32.73 -29.78
N GLY A 202 3.25 31.93 -29.95
CA GLY A 202 2.76 31.49 -31.26
C GLY A 202 3.63 30.42 -31.92
N MET A 203 4.54 29.79 -31.17
CA MET A 203 5.38 28.69 -31.63
C MET A 203 4.62 27.36 -31.61
N PRO A 204 5.02 26.36 -32.42
CA PRO A 204 4.45 25.02 -32.32
C PRO A 204 4.73 24.39 -30.95
N ALA A 205 3.73 23.73 -30.40
CA ALA A 205 3.85 23.04 -29.12
C ALA A 205 4.85 21.86 -29.18
N PRO A 206 5.56 21.56 -28.07
CA PRO A 206 6.44 20.40 -27.99
C PRO A 206 5.67 19.08 -28.11
N GLY A 207 6.38 18.01 -28.51
CA GLY A 207 5.79 16.67 -28.62
C GLY A 207 5.34 16.10 -27.28
N GLY A 208 4.25 15.33 -27.28
CA GLY A 208 3.61 14.76 -26.08
C GLY A 208 4.30 13.55 -25.45
N GLU A 209 5.61 13.35 -25.64
CA GLU A 209 6.31 12.16 -25.12
C GLU A 209 6.23 12.03 -23.60
N ALA A 210 6.28 13.15 -22.88
CA ALA A 210 6.13 13.18 -21.42
C ALA A 210 4.77 12.65 -20.97
N ILE A 211 3.70 12.95 -21.72
CA ILE A 211 2.35 12.43 -21.46
C ILE A 211 2.32 10.91 -21.69
N SER A 212 2.83 10.45 -22.83
CA SER A 212 2.84 9.03 -23.17
C SER A 212 3.65 8.19 -22.16
N ARG A 213 4.80 8.69 -21.71
CA ARG A 213 5.60 8.04 -20.66
C ARG A 213 4.87 7.99 -19.33
N LEU A 214 4.24 9.09 -18.92
CA LEU A 214 3.48 9.12 -17.66
C LEU A 214 2.30 8.14 -17.69
N GLN A 215 1.59 8.03 -18.83
CA GLN A 215 0.51 7.04 -19.00
C GLN A 215 1.04 5.59 -18.94
N ALA A 216 2.16 5.31 -19.60
CA ALA A 216 2.77 3.98 -19.56
C ALA A 216 3.18 3.58 -18.13
N SER A 217 3.71 4.53 -17.36
CA SER A 217 4.06 4.30 -15.96
C SER A 217 2.85 4.21 -15.05
N ALA A 218 1.79 4.98 -15.30
CA ALA A 218 0.55 4.92 -14.53
C ALA A 218 -0.01 3.49 -14.46
N GLY A 219 0.09 2.72 -15.54
CA GLY A 219 -0.34 1.31 -15.59
C GLY A 219 0.43 0.35 -14.68
N ARG A 220 1.55 0.79 -14.08
CA ARG A 220 2.33 0.02 -13.10
C ARG A 220 1.98 0.37 -11.65
N LEU A 221 1.20 1.43 -11.43
CA LEU A 221 0.78 1.83 -10.09
C LEU A 221 -0.47 1.04 -9.66
N PRO A 222 -0.63 0.74 -8.37
CA PRO A 222 -1.82 0.06 -7.88
C PRO A 222 -2.99 1.04 -7.68
N GLY A 223 -4.20 0.58 -8.04
CA GLY A 223 -5.48 1.17 -7.64
C GLY A 223 -5.62 2.68 -7.86
N GLY A 224 -5.86 3.42 -6.77
CA GLY A 224 -6.09 4.88 -6.81
C GLY A 224 -4.92 5.68 -7.40
N LEU A 225 -3.67 5.24 -7.21
CA LEU A 225 -2.50 5.93 -7.74
C LEU A 225 -2.44 5.87 -9.27
N GLN A 226 -2.81 4.73 -9.88
CA GLN A 226 -2.93 4.62 -11.33
C GLN A 226 -3.94 5.62 -11.88
N THR A 227 -5.10 5.74 -11.22
CA THR A 227 -6.15 6.66 -11.63
C THR A 227 -5.69 8.11 -11.53
N MET A 228 -5.02 8.49 -10.44
CA MET A 228 -4.44 9.84 -10.29
C MET A 228 -3.43 10.15 -11.41
N PHE A 229 -2.49 9.26 -11.68
CA PHE A 229 -1.45 9.47 -12.68
C PHE A 229 -2.01 9.50 -14.10
N SER A 230 -2.99 8.66 -14.40
CA SER A 230 -3.71 8.68 -15.67
C SER A 230 -4.45 10.01 -15.87
N ASN A 231 -5.13 10.50 -14.83
CA ASN A 231 -5.84 11.78 -14.88
C ASN A 231 -4.90 12.98 -15.04
N MET A 232 -3.70 12.93 -14.45
CA MET A 232 -2.66 13.95 -14.67
C MET A 232 -2.19 13.99 -16.13
N ALA A 233 -2.02 12.83 -16.75
CA ALA A 233 -1.57 12.74 -18.13
C ALA A 233 -2.65 13.19 -19.14
N VAL A 234 -3.90 12.76 -18.96
CA VAL A 234 -5.02 13.12 -19.85
C VAL A 234 -5.37 14.62 -19.77
N GLY A 235 -5.21 15.22 -18.59
CA GLY A 235 -5.43 16.65 -18.40
C GLY A 235 -4.49 17.57 -19.17
N GLY A 236 -3.41 17.05 -19.76
CA GLY A 236 -2.50 17.80 -20.64
C GLY A 236 -2.87 17.78 -22.12
N GLN A 237 -3.96 17.10 -22.51
CA GLN A 237 -4.38 16.95 -23.91
C GLN A 237 -5.53 17.88 -24.35
N GLN A 238 -6.11 18.66 -23.44
CA GLN A 238 -7.25 19.56 -23.71
C GLN A 238 -6.84 21.02 -23.64
#